data_AF-A0A7V5PZI5-F1
#
_entry.id   AF-A0A7V5PZI5-F1
#
_cell.length_a   1.000
_cell.length_b   1.000
_cell.length_c   1.000
_cell.angle_alpha   90.00
_cell.angle_beta   90.00
_cell.angle_gamma   90.00
#
_symmetry.space_group_name_H-M   'P 1'
#
loop_
_entity.id
_entity.type
_entity.pdbx_description
1 polymer ?
#
loop_
_entity_poly.entity_id
_entity_poly.type
_entity_poly.pdbx_seq_one_letter_code
_entity_poly.pdbx_strand_id
1 'polypeptide(L)'
;MQSSSQATRQELHGVVIADLLGPAEGPEEEVVDTSVRARYLVGQLAPAGAVLEPDEQDDLPQECTTVSDDGEAEEDRLQSESLMPSSMGLTFAVDGEASEIRVGARWGRYERTESDGLHLTESGQNRRVWKRHPAGGTVTIDLTSPGFPYTPDSENPDVVITGVVRQTDSDWLVTLFLVNQQVEPDENKDAAWLFQPELEVSAPDGTAVFRRRPTFEAEGGIFGGPEQRAMAMLHRNRVEFAVGHGVSVHAEVPDPEGSPDRADRITTRVVPWYDVPVTEPPSPEDEGFEWLADLVLDMKELGEMDRPAVIANLRLLTDQYEVWLDRQRARIDAGDVAGYEQAANEAITKGRRALARLRAAIAVLADETSPAFDAFQFANRAMWQQRIRSDYVLRRRRGELSALDEIDVPENRSWRPFQLAFVLLAVPSLADPTHPERTDPMEAIADLLWFPTGGGKTEAYLGVAAYAMALRRLQGDLGGLDAGRGVAVIMRYTLRLLTIQQFQRASTLLCAMEVLRREAAEAGDLRWGDEPFRIGLWVGNRATPGRTSEAEDAIRQAKGDSWNARRGSGTPDQLTVCPWCGETTRLRVEWIPPKTLELGRTLTYCGDEYGKCPFSEAKAKGEGLPVVVVD
;
A
#
# COMPACT_ATOMS: atom_id res chain seq x y z
N MET A 1 4.78 23.13 10.32
CA MET A 1 5.50 22.00 9.67
C MET A 1 4.59 21.19 8.73
N GLN A 2 3.33 20.88 9.08
CA GLN A 2 2.42 20.15 8.18
C GLN A 2 2.06 20.90 6.88
N SER A 3 1.89 22.23 6.91
CA SER A 3 1.57 23.01 5.70
C SER A 3 2.69 23.00 4.66
N SER A 4 3.97 22.96 5.07
CA SER A 4 5.08 22.88 4.13
C SER A 4 5.17 21.49 3.49
N SER A 5 4.87 20.42 4.24
CA SER A 5 4.87 19.06 3.70
C SER A 5 3.75 18.81 2.68
N GLN A 6 2.56 19.39 2.90
CA GLN A 6 1.47 19.32 1.94
C GLN A 6 1.78 20.11 0.66
N ALA A 7 2.30 21.33 0.80
CA ALA A 7 2.73 22.14 -0.33
C ALA A 7 3.80 21.44 -1.17
N THR A 8 4.84 20.87 -0.54
CA THR A 8 5.88 20.10 -1.25
C THR A 8 5.30 18.88 -1.96
N ARG A 9 4.32 18.18 -1.36
CA ARG A 9 3.67 17.04 -2.03
C ARG A 9 2.90 17.48 -3.27
N GLN A 10 2.13 18.57 -3.16
CA GLN A 10 1.38 19.12 -4.29
C GLN A 10 2.30 19.59 -5.41
N GLU A 11 3.44 20.20 -5.07
CA GLU A 11 4.47 20.59 -6.02
C GLU A 11 5.07 19.37 -6.74
N LEU A 12 5.51 18.35 -5.99
CA LEU A 12 6.05 17.12 -6.58
C LEU A 12 5.03 16.40 -7.46
N HIS A 13 3.77 16.33 -7.00
CA HIS A 13 2.68 15.79 -7.80
C HIS A 13 2.51 16.60 -9.09
N GLY A 14 2.45 17.93 -9.00
CA GLY A 14 2.35 18.82 -10.16
C GLY A 14 3.47 18.59 -11.16
N VAL A 15 4.72 18.44 -10.71
CA VAL A 15 5.88 18.16 -11.57
C VAL A 15 5.74 16.80 -12.27
N VAL A 16 5.35 15.74 -11.54
CA VAL A 16 5.17 14.40 -12.12
C VAL A 16 4.04 14.40 -13.16
N ILE A 17 2.93 15.07 -12.87
CA ILE A 17 1.81 15.20 -13.82
C ILE A 17 2.23 16.02 -15.04
N ALA A 18 2.93 17.13 -14.84
CA ALA A 18 3.43 17.97 -15.92
C ALA A 18 4.39 17.18 -16.84
N ASP A 19 5.21 16.28 -16.28
CA ASP A 19 6.14 15.47 -17.08
C ASP A 19 5.45 14.31 -17.81
N LEU A 20 4.47 13.65 -17.18
CA LEU A 20 3.78 12.48 -17.76
C LEU A 20 2.62 12.83 -18.69
N LEU A 21 1.78 13.78 -18.30
CA LEU A 21 0.56 14.18 -19.01
C LEU A 21 0.77 15.47 -19.82
N GLY A 22 1.54 16.41 -19.28
CA GLY A 22 1.71 17.74 -19.85
C GLY A 22 0.49 18.66 -19.69
N PRO A 23 0.55 19.87 -20.27
CA PRO A 23 1.77 20.47 -20.82
C PRO A 23 2.75 20.88 -19.70
N ALA A 24 4.05 20.67 -19.92
CA ALA A 24 5.10 20.91 -18.93
C ALA A 24 5.49 22.39 -18.83
N GLU A 25 5.53 23.11 -19.96
CA GLU A 25 5.97 24.52 -20.02
C GLU A 25 4.79 25.50 -20.22
N GLY A 26 3.56 25.03 -19.98
CA GLY A 26 2.34 25.85 -20.01
C GLY A 26 1.48 25.68 -21.27
N PRO A 27 0.42 26.49 -21.43
CA PRO A 27 -0.62 26.23 -22.42
C PRO A 27 -0.18 26.35 -23.89
N GLU A 28 0.92 27.06 -24.18
CA GLU A 28 1.47 27.28 -25.53
C GLU A 28 2.94 26.83 -25.63
N GLU A 29 3.32 25.76 -24.93
CA GLU A 29 4.70 25.25 -24.91
C GLU A 29 5.26 24.86 -26.29
N GLU A 30 6.59 24.85 -26.38
CA GLU A 30 7.34 24.38 -27.55
C GLU A 30 8.10 23.10 -27.20
N VAL A 31 7.72 21.96 -27.81
CA VAL A 31 8.40 20.68 -27.61
C VAL A 31 9.46 20.47 -28.69
N VAL A 32 10.70 20.34 -28.24
CA VAL A 32 11.88 20.21 -29.10
C VAL A 32 12.10 18.78 -29.63
N ASP A 33 11.43 17.81 -29.01
CA ASP A 33 11.52 16.38 -29.34
C ASP A 33 11.00 16.06 -30.74
N THR A 34 11.35 14.85 -31.20
CA THR A 34 10.94 14.33 -32.52
C THR A 34 9.43 14.07 -32.56
N SER A 35 8.86 13.56 -31.46
CA SER A 35 7.44 13.25 -31.33
C SER A 35 6.91 13.72 -29.97
N VAL A 36 5.73 14.32 -29.98
CA VAL A 36 4.98 14.69 -28.77
C VAL A 36 4.44 13.44 -28.07
N ARG A 37 4.11 12.38 -28.84
CA ARG A 37 3.66 11.08 -28.31
C ARG A 37 4.70 10.43 -27.40
N ALA A 38 5.98 10.64 -27.70
CA ALA A 38 7.10 10.15 -26.88
C ALA A 38 7.39 11.06 -25.67
N ARG A 39 7.00 12.34 -25.72
CA ARG A 39 7.20 13.30 -24.61
C ARG A 39 6.22 13.06 -23.47
N TYR A 40 4.93 12.88 -23.78
CA TYR A 40 3.88 12.65 -22.80
C TYR A 40 3.41 11.22 -22.86
N LEU A 41 3.45 10.47 -21.76
CA LEU A 41 3.14 9.04 -21.77
C LEU A 41 1.64 8.74 -21.62
N VAL A 42 0.84 9.71 -21.19
CA VAL A 42 -0.60 9.52 -20.91
C VAL A 42 -1.44 10.66 -21.48
N GLY A 43 -2.76 10.41 -21.61
CA GLY A 43 -3.73 11.44 -22.02
C GLY A 43 -3.66 11.79 -23.49
N GLN A 44 -3.62 10.77 -24.34
CA GLN A 44 -3.60 10.91 -25.79
C GLN A 44 -4.82 10.20 -26.40
N LEU A 45 -5.47 10.82 -27.38
CA LEU A 45 -6.48 10.17 -28.22
C LEU A 45 -6.03 10.14 -29.68
N ALA A 46 -5.91 8.93 -30.20
CA ALA A 46 -5.46 8.69 -31.56
C ALA A 46 -6.52 9.09 -32.59
N PRO A 47 -6.10 9.49 -33.82
CA PRO A 47 -7.03 9.67 -34.93
C PRO A 47 -7.71 8.34 -35.30
N ALA A 48 -8.81 8.42 -36.05
CA ALA A 48 -9.63 7.26 -36.38
C ALA A 48 -8.84 6.22 -37.18
N GLY A 49 -8.79 4.98 -36.67
CA GLY A 49 -8.16 3.85 -37.35
C GLY A 49 -6.63 3.78 -37.21
N ALA A 50 -6.01 4.58 -36.34
CA ALA A 50 -4.58 4.49 -36.05
C ALA A 50 -4.21 3.15 -35.40
N VAL A 51 -3.19 2.49 -35.95
CA VAL A 51 -2.59 1.24 -35.43
C VAL A 51 -1.12 1.53 -35.14
N LEU A 52 -0.63 1.14 -33.96
CA LEU A 52 0.80 1.23 -33.63
C LEU A 52 1.57 0.11 -34.32
N GLU A 53 2.64 0.46 -35.05
CA GLU A 53 3.59 -0.53 -35.56
C GLU A 53 4.46 -1.08 -34.42
N PRO A 54 4.86 -2.37 -34.45
CA PRO A 54 5.60 -3.03 -33.36
C PRO A 54 6.90 -2.31 -32.97
N ASP A 55 7.57 -1.66 -33.92
CA ASP A 55 8.85 -0.98 -33.71
C ASP A 55 8.71 0.33 -32.88
N GLU A 56 7.54 0.98 -32.84
CA GLU A 56 7.27 2.14 -31.96
C GLU A 56 6.94 1.70 -30.51
N GLN A 57 6.73 0.40 -30.29
CA GLN A 57 6.32 -0.17 -29.00
C GLN A 57 7.52 -0.45 -28.06
N ASP A 58 8.73 -0.62 -28.61
CA ASP A 58 9.97 -0.86 -27.86
C ASP A 58 10.44 0.38 -27.05
N ASP A 59 10.00 1.59 -27.43
CA ASP A 59 10.34 2.86 -26.76
C ASP A 59 9.33 3.28 -25.67
N LEU A 60 8.21 2.54 -25.52
CA LEU A 60 7.24 2.76 -24.44
C LEU A 60 7.56 1.83 -23.25
N PRO A 61 7.55 2.33 -21.99
CA PRO A 61 7.69 1.45 -20.84
C PRO A 61 6.51 0.49 -20.77
N GLN A 62 6.77 -0.77 -21.12
CA GLN A 62 5.83 -1.88 -21.17
C GLN A 62 5.05 -1.99 -19.84
N GLU A 63 3.76 -1.64 -19.86
CA GLU A 63 2.90 -1.82 -18.69
C GLU A 63 2.69 -3.30 -18.35
N CYS A 64 2.54 -3.53 -17.05
CA CYS A 64 2.38 -4.80 -16.37
C CYS A 64 1.28 -5.68 -16.99
N THR A 65 1.69 -6.63 -17.84
CA THR A 65 0.88 -7.82 -18.09
C THR A 65 1.06 -8.81 -16.94
N THR A 66 -0.09 -9.27 -16.45
CA THR A 66 -0.29 -10.19 -15.33
C THR A 66 0.75 -11.30 -15.23
N VAL A 67 1.36 -11.42 -14.04
CA VAL A 67 2.23 -12.54 -13.66
C VAL A 67 1.36 -13.78 -13.45
N SER A 68 1.26 -14.65 -14.45
CA SER A 68 0.85 -16.04 -14.25
C SER A 68 2.03 -16.82 -13.67
N ASP A 69 1.83 -17.35 -12.47
CA ASP A 69 2.71 -18.32 -11.81
C ASP A 69 2.50 -19.68 -12.48
N ASP A 70 3.43 -20.08 -13.34
CA ASP A 70 3.87 -21.47 -13.48
C ASP A 70 5.09 -21.53 -14.42
N GLY A 71 6.12 -22.25 -13.97
CA GLY A 71 7.38 -22.37 -14.67
C GLY A 71 7.30 -23.37 -15.83
N GLU A 72 7.13 -22.85 -17.04
CA GLU A 72 7.68 -23.38 -18.29
C GLU A 72 7.89 -22.16 -19.22
N ALA A 73 8.99 -22.16 -19.98
CA ALA A 73 9.34 -21.04 -20.85
C ALA A 73 8.27 -20.86 -21.95
N GLU A 74 7.46 -19.81 -21.86
CA GLU A 74 6.65 -19.35 -23.00
C GLU A 74 7.59 -18.66 -24.01
N GLU A 75 7.89 -19.37 -25.09
CA GLU A 75 8.34 -18.78 -26.37
C GLU A 75 7.22 -17.87 -26.92
N ASP A 76 7.62 -16.70 -27.44
CA ASP A 76 6.86 -15.78 -28.30
C ASP A 76 5.35 -15.68 -28.03
N ARG A 77 4.98 -14.82 -27.08
CA ARG A 77 3.67 -14.16 -27.17
C ARG A 77 3.71 -13.23 -28.38
N LEU A 78 3.09 -13.67 -29.48
CA LEU A 78 2.72 -12.88 -30.64
C LEU A 78 2.32 -11.47 -30.20
N GLN A 79 3.15 -10.48 -30.55
CA GLN A 79 2.89 -9.07 -30.36
C GLN A 79 1.62 -8.70 -31.14
N SER A 80 0.49 -8.62 -30.43
CA SER A 80 -0.77 -8.20 -31.03
C SER A 80 -0.74 -6.68 -31.27
N GLU A 81 -1.04 -6.25 -32.49
CA GLU A 81 -1.35 -4.86 -32.83
C GLU A 81 -2.30 -4.28 -31.77
N SER A 82 -1.83 -3.30 -30.99
CA SER A 82 -2.64 -2.67 -29.95
C SER A 82 -3.29 -1.42 -30.55
N LEU A 83 -4.62 -1.43 -30.63
CA LEU A 83 -5.41 -0.27 -31.04
C LEU A 83 -5.32 0.81 -29.96
N MET A 84 -4.89 2.01 -30.34
CA MET A 84 -4.89 3.16 -29.43
C MET A 84 -6.31 3.73 -29.31
N PRO A 85 -6.73 4.17 -28.10
CA PRO A 85 -8.05 4.72 -27.91
C PRO A 85 -8.21 6.03 -28.69
N SER A 86 -9.21 6.08 -29.58
CA SER A 86 -9.62 7.30 -30.29
C SER A 86 -10.75 8.04 -29.58
N SER A 87 -11.20 7.54 -28.42
CA SER A 87 -12.25 8.17 -27.63
C SER A 87 -12.06 7.94 -26.14
N MET A 88 -12.58 8.88 -25.35
CA MET A 88 -12.78 8.73 -23.92
C MET A 88 -14.15 9.28 -23.55
N GLY A 89 -14.71 8.84 -22.44
CA GLY A 89 -16.04 9.26 -22.05
C GLY A 89 -16.36 9.11 -20.59
N LEU A 90 -17.60 9.41 -20.24
CA LEU A 90 -18.15 9.23 -18.92
C LEU A 90 -19.65 8.97 -18.96
N THR A 91 -20.13 8.22 -17.98
CA THR A 91 -21.55 8.00 -17.71
C THR A 91 -21.89 8.57 -16.34
N PHE A 92 -22.94 9.38 -16.25
CA PHE A 92 -23.38 10.04 -15.01
C PHE A 92 -24.91 10.09 -14.93
N ALA A 93 -25.43 10.28 -13.71
CA ALA A 93 -26.85 10.46 -13.44
C ALA A 93 -27.18 11.93 -13.17
N VAL A 94 -28.25 12.43 -13.81
CA VAL A 94 -28.77 13.79 -13.67
C VAL A 94 -30.19 13.73 -13.15
N ASP A 95 -30.57 14.69 -12.32
CA ASP A 95 -31.94 14.90 -11.84
C ASP A 95 -32.96 14.83 -12.98
N GLY A 96 -34.03 14.04 -12.84
CA GLY A 96 -35.07 13.87 -13.86
C GLY A 96 -35.79 15.16 -14.26
N GLU A 97 -35.77 16.18 -13.39
CA GLU A 97 -36.34 17.51 -13.65
C GLU A 97 -35.45 18.39 -14.53
N ALA A 98 -34.17 18.04 -14.72
CA ALA A 98 -33.27 18.79 -15.58
C ALA A 98 -33.63 18.59 -17.06
N SER A 99 -33.64 19.69 -17.83
CA SER A 99 -33.89 19.66 -19.28
C SER A 99 -32.61 19.74 -20.11
N GLU A 100 -31.54 20.34 -19.58
CA GLU A 100 -30.30 20.58 -20.32
C GLU A 100 -29.06 20.49 -19.44
N ILE A 101 -27.93 20.13 -20.05
CA ILE A 101 -26.60 20.11 -19.44
C ILE A 101 -25.60 20.89 -20.30
N ARG A 102 -24.60 21.49 -19.65
CA ARG A 102 -23.46 22.14 -20.31
C ARG A 102 -22.27 21.19 -20.31
N VAL A 103 -21.67 20.98 -21.48
CA VAL A 103 -20.48 20.13 -21.66
C VAL A 103 -19.36 20.98 -22.24
N GLY A 104 -18.28 21.14 -21.49
CA GLY A 104 -17.00 21.67 -21.96
C GLY A 104 -16.09 20.54 -22.42
N ALA A 105 -15.48 20.69 -23.59
CA ALA A 105 -14.38 19.83 -24.04
C ALA A 105 -13.12 20.69 -24.24
N ARG A 106 -11.99 20.21 -23.74
CA ARG A 106 -10.68 20.88 -23.85
C ARG A 106 -9.61 19.86 -24.23
N TRP A 107 -8.66 20.25 -25.07
CA TRP A 107 -7.47 19.46 -25.39
C TRP A 107 -6.34 20.35 -25.90
N GLY A 108 -5.16 19.79 -26.11
CA GLY A 108 -4.02 20.39 -26.79
C GLY A 108 -3.86 19.80 -28.19
N ARG A 109 -3.67 20.68 -29.18
CA ARG A 109 -3.23 20.34 -30.54
C ARG A 109 -1.78 20.77 -30.69
N TYR A 110 -0.94 19.98 -31.34
CA TYR A 110 0.45 20.35 -31.60
C TYR A 110 0.68 20.51 -33.09
N GLU A 111 1.36 21.58 -33.47
CA GLU A 111 1.69 21.87 -34.86
C GLU A 111 3.20 22.02 -35.03
N ARG A 112 3.76 21.37 -36.06
CA ARG A 112 5.19 21.42 -36.34
C ARG A 112 5.54 22.76 -37.01
N THR A 113 6.16 23.66 -36.27
CA THR A 113 6.48 25.03 -36.73
C THR A 113 7.95 25.39 -36.40
N GLU A 114 8.44 26.52 -36.92
CA GLU A 114 9.74 27.07 -36.50
C GLU A 114 9.56 27.80 -35.16
N SER A 115 10.50 27.59 -34.24
CA SER A 115 10.49 28.26 -32.92
C SER A 115 10.56 29.78 -33.08
N ASP A 116 9.85 30.53 -32.25
CA ASP A 116 9.88 32.01 -32.25
C ASP A 116 11.13 32.57 -31.53
N GLY A 117 12.31 32.01 -31.83
CA GLY A 117 13.60 32.42 -31.27
C GLY A 117 13.93 31.86 -29.88
N LEU A 118 13.09 30.98 -29.33
CA LEU A 118 13.30 30.31 -28.04
C LEU A 118 14.29 29.15 -28.15
N HIS A 119 14.24 28.41 -29.27
CA HIS A 119 15.12 27.29 -29.55
C HIS A 119 15.89 27.53 -30.86
N LEU A 120 17.19 27.76 -30.72
CA LEU A 120 18.10 27.96 -31.85
C LEU A 120 18.96 26.72 -32.08
N THR A 121 19.29 26.45 -33.35
CA THR A 121 20.32 25.48 -33.73
C THR A 121 21.71 25.99 -33.35
N GLU A 122 22.73 25.12 -33.37
CA GLU A 122 24.14 25.54 -33.18
C GLU A 122 24.59 26.62 -34.18
N SER A 123 23.91 26.73 -35.33
CA SER A 123 24.11 27.74 -36.37
C SER A 123 23.31 29.04 -36.17
N GLY A 124 22.53 29.17 -35.09
CA GLY A 124 21.74 30.37 -34.77
C GLY A 124 20.45 30.52 -35.57
N GLN A 125 19.94 29.45 -36.20
CA GLN A 125 18.65 29.44 -36.90
C GLN A 125 17.55 28.89 -35.99
N ASN A 126 16.30 29.28 -36.23
CA ASN A 126 15.16 28.76 -35.46
C ASN A 126 15.02 27.25 -35.70
N ARG A 127 14.97 26.49 -34.60
CA ARG A 127 14.79 25.04 -34.66
C ARG A 127 13.32 24.72 -34.96
N ARG A 128 13.07 23.62 -35.68
CA ARG A 128 11.72 23.06 -35.82
C ARG A 128 11.28 22.43 -34.51
N VAL A 129 10.16 22.89 -33.99
CA VAL A 129 9.55 22.48 -32.72
C VAL A 129 8.08 22.12 -32.93
N TRP A 130 7.50 21.42 -31.97
CA TRP A 130 6.06 21.20 -31.88
C TRP A 130 5.47 22.28 -30.99
N LYS A 131 4.67 23.19 -31.55
CA LYS A 131 4.02 24.27 -30.79
C LYS A 131 2.62 23.84 -30.37
N ARG A 132 2.31 23.97 -29.08
CA ARG A 132 1.00 23.64 -28.53
C ARG A 132 -0.02 24.76 -28.79
N HIS A 133 -1.21 24.38 -29.21
CA HIS A 133 -2.39 25.23 -29.34
C HIS A 133 -3.53 24.65 -28.47
N PRO A 134 -4.02 25.38 -27.46
CA PRO A 134 -5.23 25.00 -26.74
C PRO A 134 -6.43 24.96 -27.70
N ALA A 135 -7.22 23.89 -27.64
CA ALA A 135 -8.39 23.71 -28.48
C ALA A 135 -9.59 23.23 -27.63
N GLY A 136 -10.78 23.40 -28.18
CA GLY A 136 -12.03 23.03 -27.52
C GLY A 136 -13.02 24.18 -27.33
N GLY A 137 -14.11 23.86 -26.64
CA GLY A 137 -15.23 24.77 -26.47
C GLY A 137 -16.35 24.14 -25.64
N THR A 138 -17.51 24.80 -25.63
CA THR A 138 -18.65 24.42 -24.80
C THR A 138 -19.90 24.22 -25.64
N VAL A 139 -20.63 23.14 -25.38
CA VAL A 139 -21.92 22.84 -26.00
C VAL A 139 -22.99 22.62 -24.93
N THR A 140 -24.23 22.98 -25.26
CA THR A 140 -25.40 22.67 -24.42
C THR A 140 -26.15 21.50 -25.05
N ILE A 141 -26.41 20.47 -24.26
CA ILE A 141 -27.14 19.26 -24.69
C ILE A 141 -28.53 19.29 -24.05
N ASP A 142 -29.56 19.22 -24.88
CA ASP A 142 -30.95 18.98 -24.47
C ASP A 142 -31.13 17.49 -24.15
N LEU A 143 -31.51 17.18 -22.91
CA LEU A 143 -31.70 15.80 -22.44
C LEU A 143 -32.96 15.16 -23.01
N THR A 144 -33.97 15.96 -23.39
CA THR A 144 -35.25 15.46 -23.91
C THR A 144 -35.17 15.06 -25.38
N SER A 145 -34.32 15.75 -26.14
CA SER A 145 -34.09 15.48 -27.57
C SER A 145 -32.64 15.76 -27.96
N PRO A 146 -31.68 14.91 -27.55
CA PRO A 146 -30.27 15.13 -27.81
C PRO A 146 -29.95 15.08 -29.31
N GLY A 147 -29.23 16.09 -29.80
CA GLY A 147 -28.87 16.28 -31.21
C GLY A 147 -27.48 15.79 -31.59
N PHE A 148 -27.04 14.64 -31.07
CA PHE A 148 -25.69 14.11 -31.35
C PHE A 148 -25.43 13.85 -32.85
N PRO A 149 -24.17 14.01 -33.34
CA PRO A 149 -22.99 14.48 -32.60
C PRO A 149 -22.93 16.02 -32.49
N TYR A 150 -22.27 16.52 -31.45
CA TYR A 150 -21.98 17.94 -31.26
C TYR A 150 -20.50 18.24 -31.56
N THR A 151 -20.22 19.39 -32.18
CA THR A 151 -18.86 19.86 -32.45
C THR A 151 -18.49 20.96 -31.46
N PRO A 152 -17.63 20.70 -30.46
CA PRO A 152 -17.26 21.70 -29.45
C PRO A 152 -16.35 22.81 -29.97
N ASP A 153 -15.59 22.56 -31.03
CA ASP A 153 -14.65 23.51 -31.62
C ASP A 153 -14.86 23.60 -33.14
N SER A 154 -15.19 24.78 -33.64
CA SER A 154 -15.43 25.01 -35.07
C SER A 154 -14.17 24.89 -35.93
N GLU A 155 -12.97 25.06 -35.35
CA GLU A 155 -11.70 24.90 -36.07
C GLU A 155 -11.32 23.42 -36.22
N ASN A 156 -11.90 22.53 -35.41
CA ASN A 156 -11.62 21.10 -35.38
C ASN A 156 -12.92 20.28 -35.52
N PRO A 157 -13.58 20.31 -36.70
CA PRO A 157 -14.92 19.74 -36.89
C PRO A 157 -14.97 18.22 -36.71
N ASP A 158 -13.85 17.53 -36.91
CA ASP A 158 -13.73 16.08 -36.79
C ASP A 158 -13.50 15.61 -35.34
N VAL A 159 -13.40 16.53 -34.37
CA VAL A 159 -13.43 16.20 -32.94
C VAL A 159 -14.85 16.43 -32.44
N VAL A 160 -15.54 15.36 -32.05
CA VAL A 160 -16.98 15.42 -31.74
C VAL A 160 -17.31 14.85 -30.37
N ILE A 161 -18.38 15.38 -29.78
CA ILE A 161 -19.03 14.81 -28.61
C ILE A 161 -20.24 14.01 -29.09
N THR A 162 -20.22 12.70 -28.81
CA THR A 162 -21.34 11.80 -29.09
C THR A 162 -21.78 11.10 -27.81
N GLY A 163 -22.98 10.54 -27.79
CA GLY A 163 -23.50 9.97 -26.56
C GLY A 163 -24.88 9.36 -26.68
N VAL A 164 -25.37 8.88 -25.54
CA VAL A 164 -26.71 8.34 -25.38
C VAL A 164 -27.30 8.89 -24.09
N VAL A 165 -28.53 9.40 -24.18
CA VAL A 165 -29.32 9.83 -23.02
C VAL A 165 -30.48 8.84 -22.85
N ARG A 166 -30.69 8.36 -21.63
CA ARG A 166 -31.82 7.48 -21.29
C ARG A 166 -32.50 7.98 -20.03
N GLN A 167 -33.82 8.01 -20.04
CA GLN A 167 -34.60 8.30 -18.83
C GLN A 167 -34.80 7.01 -18.03
N THR A 168 -34.56 7.05 -16.74
CA THR A 168 -35.00 6.04 -15.75
C THR A 168 -36.26 6.56 -15.05
N ASP A 169 -36.78 5.82 -14.06
CA ASP A 169 -38.03 6.19 -13.37
C ASP A 169 -37.95 7.55 -12.63
N SER A 170 -36.75 8.01 -12.28
CA SER A 170 -36.55 9.28 -11.53
C SER A 170 -35.41 10.18 -12.03
N ASP A 171 -34.48 9.66 -12.84
CA ASP A 171 -33.26 10.35 -13.23
C ASP A 171 -32.98 10.19 -14.74
N TRP A 172 -32.09 11.01 -15.28
CA TRP A 172 -31.48 10.82 -16.59
C TRP A 172 -30.12 10.12 -16.45
N LEU A 173 -29.92 9.02 -17.16
CA LEU A 173 -28.62 8.40 -17.33
C LEU A 173 -28.01 8.89 -18.65
N VAL A 174 -26.90 9.63 -18.56
CA VAL A 174 -26.24 10.25 -19.69
C VAL A 174 -24.85 9.64 -19.86
N THR A 175 -24.55 9.15 -21.06
CA THR A 175 -23.21 8.70 -21.45
C THR A 175 -22.70 9.58 -22.57
N LEU A 176 -21.54 10.22 -22.37
CA LEU A 176 -20.88 11.09 -23.33
C LEU A 176 -19.48 10.56 -23.66
N PHE A 177 -19.08 10.69 -24.91
CA PHE A 177 -17.75 10.39 -25.41
C PHE A 177 -17.22 11.58 -26.21
N LEU A 178 -15.98 11.97 -25.94
CA LEU A 178 -15.16 12.79 -26.83
C LEU A 178 -14.47 11.83 -27.80
N VAL A 179 -14.68 12.02 -29.10
CA VAL A 179 -14.19 11.13 -30.15
C VAL A 179 -13.34 11.92 -31.12
N ASN A 180 -12.10 11.45 -31.35
CA ASN A 180 -11.23 11.95 -32.40
C ASN A 180 -11.54 11.20 -33.72
N GLN A 181 -12.23 11.87 -34.65
CA GLN A 181 -12.54 11.32 -35.97
C GLN A 181 -11.60 11.83 -37.07
N GLN A 182 -10.54 12.55 -36.70
CA GLN A 182 -9.54 13.02 -37.64
C GLN A 182 -8.88 11.85 -38.36
N VAL A 183 -8.41 12.10 -39.59
CA VAL A 183 -7.61 11.17 -40.38
C VAL A 183 -6.13 11.46 -40.11
N GLU A 184 -5.34 10.41 -39.87
CA GLU A 184 -3.91 10.56 -39.67
C GLU A 184 -3.23 11.07 -40.96
N PRO A 185 -2.44 12.17 -40.91
CA PRO A 185 -1.70 12.66 -42.07
C PRO A 185 -0.44 11.82 -42.34
N ASP A 186 0.01 11.77 -43.60
CA ASP A 186 1.22 11.05 -43.99
C ASP A 186 2.51 11.61 -43.35
N GLU A 187 2.55 12.92 -43.10
CA GLU A 187 3.64 13.62 -42.42
C GLU A 187 3.14 14.32 -41.15
N ASN A 188 4.01 14.46 -40.15
CA ASN A 188 3.67 15.10 -38.86
C ASN A 188 2.44 14.46 -38.19
N LYS A 189 2.40 13.13 -38.12
CA LYS A 189 1.29 12.32 -37.58
C LYS A 189 0.70 12.87 -36.28
N ASP A 190 1.53 13.31 -35.35
CA ASP A 190 1.15 13.86 -34.04
C ASP A 190 0.19 15.08 -34.15
N ALA A 191 0.10 15.76 -35.30
CA ALA A 191 -0.81 16.90 -35.48
C ALA A 191 -2.30 16.52 -35.44
N ALA A 192 -2.65 15.26 -35.75
CA ALA A 192 -4.02 14.75 -35.70
C ALA A 192 -4.38 14.08 -34.36
N TRP A 193 -3.45 14.06 -33.40
CA TRP A 193 -3.66 13.50 -32.07
C TRP A 193 -4.21 14.55 -31.11
N LEU A 194 -5.09 14.13 -30.20
CA LEU A 194 -5.56 15.00 -29.11
C LEU A 194 -4.74 14.72 -27.86
N PHE A 195 -4.12 15.75 -27.30
CA PHE A 195 -3.34 15.64 -26.07
C PHE A 195 -4.07 16.29 -24.91
N GLN A 196 -3.91 15.75 -23.70
CA GLN A 196 -4.56 16.24 -22.48
C GLN A 196 -6.07 16.48 -22.64
N PRO A 197 -6.84 15.53 -23.22
CA PRO A 197 -8.26 15.69 -23.39
C PRO A 197 -8.95 15.77 -22.02
N GLU A 198 -9.92 16.68 -21.90
CA GLU A 198 -10.76 16.85 -20.72
C GLU A 198 -12.21 17.11 -21.14
N LEU A 199 -13.14 16.37 -20.55
CA LEU A 199 -14.56 16.67 -20.55
C LEU A 199 -14.98 17.17 -19.17
N GLU A 200 -15.72 18.28 -19.16
CA GLU A 200 -16.34 18.87 -17.98
C GLU A 200 -17.85 18.98 -18.22
N VAL A 201 -18.66 18.49 -17.28
CA VAL A 201 -20.11 18.55 -17.34
C VAL A 201 -20.63 19.32 -16.14
N SER A 202 -21.55 20.27 -16.38
CA SER A 202 -22.22 21.08 -15.34
C SER A 202 -23.64 21.43 -15.74
N ALA A 203 -24.45 21.88 -14.79
CA ALA A 203 -25.73 22.52 -15.11
C ALA A 203 -25.50 23.92 -15.71
N PRO A 204 -26.31 24.38 -16.68
CA PRO A 204 -26.16 25.71 -17.26
C PRO A 204 -26.26 26.86 -16.25
N ASP A 205 -27.05 26.65 -15.18
CA ASP A 205 -27.26 27.58 -14.07
C ASP A 205 -26.32 27.33 -12.86
N GLY A 206 -25.45 26.32 -12.93
CA GLY A 206 -24.52 25.95 -11.86
C GLY A 206 -25.16 25.20 -10.69
N THR A 207 -26.39 24.71 -10.82
CA THR A 207 -27.04 23.92 -9.76
C THR A 207 -26.47 22.50 -9.65
N ALA A 208 -26.61 21.91 -8.45
CA ALA A 208 -26.16 20.55 -8.16
C ALA A 208 -27.16 19.50 -8.69
N VAL A 209 -27.18 19.35 -10.01
CA VAL A 209 -28.09 18.46 -10.76
C VAL A 209 -27.63 17.02 -10.81
N PHE A 210 -26.36 16.73 -10.56
CA PHE A 210 -25.85 15.37 -10.60
C PHE A 210 -26.24 14.63 -9.33
N ARG A 211 -26.83 13.46 -9.49
CA ARG A 211 -27.28 12.62 -8.38
C ARG A 211 -26.43 11.38 -8.27
N ARG A 212 -26.50 10.72 -7.11
CA ARG A 212 -25.95 9.37 -6.91
C ARG A 212 -26.47 8.46 -8.02
N ARG A 213 -25.56 7.79 -8.74
CA ARG A 213 -25.96 6.82 -9.74
C ARG A 213 -26.70 5.66 -9.06
N PRO A 214 -27.87 5.23 -9.56
CA PRO A 214 -28.49 4.01 -9.09
C PRO A 214 -27.57 2.83 -9.44
N THR A 215 -26.85 2.32 -8.44
CA THR A 215 -26.15 1.05 -8.57
C THR A 215 -27.23 -0.02 -8.69
N PHE A 216 -27.21 -0.85 -9.73
CA PHE A 216 -28.14 -2.00 -9.93
C PHE A 216 -28.24 -2.92 -8.70
N GLU A 217 -27.36 -2.76 -7.72
CA GLU A 217 -27.22 -3.54 -6.49
C GLU A 217 -28.04 -3.00 -5.31
N ALA A 218 -28.50 -1.75 -5.34
CA ALA A 218 -29.24 -1.14 -4.22
C ALA A 218 -30.72 -1.55 -4.18
N GLU A 219 -31.29 -1.97 -5.32
CA GLU A 219 -32.68 -2.42 -5.42
C GLU A 219 -32.75 -3.94 -5.58
N GLY A 220 -32.51 -4.68 -4.50
CA GLY A 220 -33.01 -6.05 -4.34
C GLY A 220 -32.49 -7.12 -5.31
N GLY A 221 -31.37 -6.90 -6.00
CA GLY A 221 -30.75 -7.90 -6.85
C GLY A 221 -30.25 -9.12 -6.04
N ILE A 222 -30.40 -10.32 -6.62
CA ILE A 222 -29.99 -11.64 -6.09
C ILE A 222 -28.50 -11.71 -5.67
N PHE A 223 -27.69 -10.69 -6.01
CA PHE A 223 -26.25 -10.58 -5.76
C PHE A 223 -25.85 -9.66 -4.60
N GLY A 224 -26.80 -9.06 -3.87
CA GLY A 224 -26.52 -8.19 -2.72
C GLY A 224 -26.16 -8.96 -1.43
N GLY A 225 -24.93 -9.48 -1.37
CA GLY A 225 -24.43 -10.20 -0.20
C GLY A 225 -24.24 -9.34 1.06
N PRO A 226 -23.97 -9.96 2.22
CA PRO A 226 -23.69 -9.24 3.47
C PRO A 226 -22.56 -8.22 3.35
N GLU A 227 -21.55 -8.49 2.53
CA GLU A 227 -20.41 -7.60 2.29
C GLU A 227 -20.81 -6.34 1.54
N GLN A 228 -21.57 -6.45 0.44
CA GLN A 228 -22.05 -5.28 -0.32
C GLN A 228 -22.88 -4.35 0.57
N ARG A 229 -23.74 -4.91 1.43
CA ARG A 229 -24.56 -4.11 2.36
C ARG A 229 -23.71 -3.41 3.42
N ALA A 230 -22.68 -4.07 3.94
CA ALA A 230 -21.74 -3.46 4.86
C ALA A 230 -20.96 -2.32 4.19
N MET A 231 -20.48 -2.52 2.95
CA MET A 231 -19.79 -1.49 2.17
C MET A 231 -20.71 -0.31 1.85
N ALA A 232 -21.95 -0.58 1.43
CA ALA A 232 -22.94 0.47 1.18
C ALA A 232 -23.24 1.30 2.42
N MET A 233 -23.27 0.69 3.62
CA MET A 233 -23.40 1.41 4.88
C MET A 233 -22.15 2.24 5.19
N LEU A 234 -20.94 1.65 5.09
CA LEU A 234 -19.68 2.34 5.39
C LEU A 234 -19.46 3.55 4.48
N HIS A 235 -19.83 3.44 3.21
CA HIS A 235 -19.65 4.45 2.17
C HIS A 235 -20.93 5.22 1.84
N ARG A 236 -21.96 5.20 2.70
CA ARG A 236 -23.26 5.85 2.43
C ARG A 236 -23.18 7.34 2.10
N ASN A 237 -22.19 8.05 2.64
CA ASN A 237 -21.93 9.48 2.38
C ASN A 237 -20.83 9.70 1.32
N ARG A 238 -20.39 8.64 0.63
CA ARG A 238 -19.38 8.66 -0.43
C ARG A 238 -20.01 8.03 -1.67
N VAL A 239 -20.71 8.85 -2.43
CA VAL A 239 -21.52 8.38 -3.56
C VAL A 239 -20.73 8.39 -4.86
N GLU A 240 -21.15 7.51 -5.77
CA GLU A 240 -20.65 7.45 -7.13
C GLU A 240 -21.56 8.28 -8.04
N PHE A 241 -21.08 9.44 -8.49
CA PHE A 241 -21.82 10.33 -9.42
C PHE A 241 -21.65 9.92 -10.88
N ALA A 242 -20.46 9.41 -11.22
CA ALA A 242 -20.08 9.06 -12.59
C ALA A 242 -19.09 7.90 -12.63
N VAL A 243 -19.03 7.25 -13.79
CA VAL A 243 -17.96 6.34 -14.19
C VAL A 243 -17.35 6.84 -15.49
N GLY A 244 -16.02 6.87 -15.55
CA GLY A 244 -15.32 7.17 -16.78
C GLY A 244 -15.08 5.92 -17.64
N HIS A 245 -15.00 6.12 -18.95
CA HIS A 245 -14.72 5.12 -19.97
C HIS A 245 -13.38 5.46 -20.61
N GLY A 246 -12.35 4.65 -20.36
CA GLY A 246 -10.97 4.95 -20.79
C GLY A 246 -10.33 6.14 -20.05
N VAL A 247 -10.98 6.68 -19.02
CA VAL A 247 -10.52 7.82 -18.22
C VAL A 247 -11.14 7.76 -16.82
N SER A 248 -10.54 8.40 -15.82
CA SER A 248 -11.18 8.57 -14.50
C SER A 248 -12.09 9.79 -14.47
N VAL A 249 -12.88 9.96 -13.41
CA VAL A 249 -13.77 11.12 -13.22
C VAL A 249 -13.63 11.68 -11.81
N HIS A 250 -13.90 12.97 -11.68
CA HIS A 250 -13.93 13.68 -10.41
C HIS A 250 -15.21 14.52 -10.34
N ALA A 251 -15.93 14.42 -9.23
CA ALA A 251 -17.15 15.20 -8.99
C ALA A 251 -16.89 16.24 -7.90
N GLU A 252 -17.29 17.50 -8.17
CA GLU A 252 -17.30 18.57 -7.18
C GLU A 252 -18.64 18.54 -6.43
N VAL A 253 -18.56 18.43 -5.10
CA VAL A 253 -19.73 18.34 -4.20
C VAL A 253 -19.77 19.63 -3.39
N PRO A 254 -20.73 20.54 -3.63
CA PRO A 254 -20.76 21.85 -2.97
C PRO A 254 -20.95 21.79 -1.45
N ASP A 255 -21.76 20.83 -0.98
CA ASP A 255 -22.03 20.59 0.44
C ASP A 255 -21.86 19.09 0.78
N PRO A 256 -20.62 18.63 1.01
CA PRO A 256 -20.35 17.22 1.30
C PRO A 256 -20.90 16.72 2.64
N GLU A 257 -21.26 17.61 3.56
CA GLU A 257 -21.76 17.24 4.90
C GLU A 257 -23.29 17.22 4.96
N GLY A 258 -23.96 18.18 4.31
CA GLY A 258 -25.42 18.28 4.28
C GLY A 258 -26.08 17.53 3.12
N SER A 259 -25.48 17.58 1.91
CA SER A 259 -26.00 16.93 0.70
C SER A 259 -24.90 16.16 -0.06
N PRO A 260 -24.37 15.07 0.53
CA PRO A 260 -23.29 14.27 -0.09
C PRO A 260 -23.72 13.54 -1.37
N ASP A 261 -25.01 13.54 -1.69
CA ASP A 261 -25.63 12.84 -2.81
C ASP A 261 -25.85 13.73 -4.05
N ARG A 262 -25.39 15.00 -4.01
CA ARG A 262 -25.49 15.96 -5.11
C ARG A 262 -24.14 16.57 -5.49
N ALA A 263 -23.88 16.67 -6.78
CA ALA A 263 -22.71 17.34 -7.34
C ALA A 263 -23.11 18.40 -8.37
N ASP A 264 -22.32 19.46 -8.50
CA ASP A 264 -22.54 20.56 -9.46
C ASP A 264 -21.68 20.44 -10.72
N ARG A 265 -20.57 19.70 -10.63
CA ARG A 265 -19.62 19.52 -11.73
C ARG A 265 -19.01 18.13 -11.72
N ILE A 266 -18.84 17.57 -12.92
CA ILE A 266 -18.12 16.30 -13.14
C ILE A 266 -17.07 16.52 -14.22
N THR A 267 -15.82 16.21 -13.93
CA THR A 267 -14.69 16.40 -14.84
C THR A 267 -13.93 15.09 -15.02
N THR A 268 -13.53 14.78 -16.25
CA THR A 268 -12.64 13.64 -16.51
C THR A 268 -11.22 13.92 -16.01
N ARG A 269 -10.54 12.90 -15.50
CA ARG A 269 -9.15 12.96 -15.04
C ARG A 269 -8.36 11.83 -15.66
N VAL A 270 -7.37 12.17 -16.48
CA VAL A 270 -6.46 11.17 -17.08
C VAL A 270 -5.63 10.50 -15.99
N VAL A 271 -5.02 11.31 -15.12
CA VAL A 271 -4.30 10.81 -13.95
C VAL A 271 -5.13 11.08 -12.71
N PRO A 272 -5.84 10.07 -12.16
CA PRO A 272 -6.59 10.24 -10.94
C PRO A 272 -5.64 10.46 -9.76
N TRP A 273 -6.05 11.33 -8.84
CA TRP A 273 -5.38 11.49 -7.57
C TRP A 273 -6.44 11.70 -6.48
N TYR A 274 -6.14 11.24 -5.27
CA TYR A 274 -7.03 11.37 -4.13
C TYR A 274 -6.21 11.43 -2.85
N ASP A 275 -6.52 12.39 -1.98
CA ASP A 275 -5.93 12.45 -0.65
C ASP A 275 -6.59 11.41 0.25
N VAL A 276 -5.86 10.32 0.50
CA VAL A 276 -6.29 9.30 1.46
C VAL A 276 -6.11 9.87 2.88
N PRO A 277 -7.18 10.02 3.68
CA PRO A 277 -7.06 10.51 5.05
C PRO A 277 -6.17 9.60 5.89
N VAL A 278 -5.32 10.21 6.72
CA VAL A 278 -4.51 9.45 7.68
C VAL A 278 -5.43 8.88 8.75
N THR A 279 -5.25 7.61 9.08
CA THR A 279 -5.91 6.99 10.24
C THR A 279 -5.00 7.09 11.45
N GLU A 280 -5.36 7.97 12.38
CA GLU A 280 -4.71 8.12 13.68
C GLU A 280 -5.60 7.54 14.78
N PRO A 281 -5.02 6.91 15.81
CA PRO A 281 -5.80 6.54 16.99
C PRO A 281 -6.32 7.83 17.67
N PRO A 282 -7.48 7.76 18.34
CA PRO A 282 -7.92 8.86 19.18
C PRO A 282 -6.89 9.14 20.28
N SER A 283 -6.88 10.38 20.73
CA SER A 283 -6.10 10.90 21.84
C SER A 283 -6.97 11.00 23.11
N PRO A 284 -6.35 11.14 24.29
CA PRO A 284 -7.09 11.42 25.52
C PRO A 284 -7.84 12.77 25.51
N GLU A 285 -7.54 13.66 24.56
CA GLU A 285 -8.22 14.95 24.38
C GLU A 285 -9.52 14.82 23.58
N ASP A 286 -9.72 13.69 22.88
CA ASP A 286 -10.93 13.42 22.11
C ASP A 286 -12.09 13.01 23.03
N GLU A 287 -13.28 13.56 22.78
CA GLU A 287 -14.47 13.33 23.60
C GLU A 287 -14.80 11.84 23.71
N GLY A 288 -14.87 11.35 24.95
CA GLY A 288 -15.18 9.95 25.24
C GLY A 288 -14.01 8.98 25.13
N PHE A 289 -12.77 9.48 24.96
CA PHE A 289 -11.52 8.73 24.93
C PHE A 289 -10.54 9.11 26.05
N GLU A 290 -11.00 9.81 27.08
CA GLU A 290 -10.17 10.30 28.20
C GLU A 290 -9.45 9.15 28.94
N TRP A 291 -10.07 7.98 28.97
CA TRP A 291 -9.54 6.74 29.55
C TRP A 291 -8.22 6.26 28.91
N LEU A 292 -7.88 6.75 27.71
CA LEU A 292 -6.60 6.46 27.07
C LEU A 292 -5.41 7.03 27.85
N ALA A 293 -5.62 8.07 28.66
CA ALA A 293 -4.57 8.61 29.54
C ALA A 293 -4.13 7.60 30.61
N ASP A 294 -5.06 6.74 31.05
CA ASP A 294 -4.82 5.71 32.06
C ASP A 294 -4.41 4.36 31.44
N LEU A 295 -4.49 4.22 30.11
CA LEU A 295 -4.14 2.99 29.40
C LEU A 295 -2.63 2.95 29.10
N VAL A 296 -1.94 1.98 29.70
CA VAL A 296 -0.53 1.73 29.41
C VAL A 296 -0.41 1.02 28.06
N LEU A 297 0.19 1.72 27.10
CA LEU A 297 0.52 1.20 25.77
C LEU A 297 2.04 1.04 25.54
N ASP A 298 2.87 1.55 26.46
CA ASP A 298 4.32 1.47 26.38
C ASP A 298 4.78 0.01 26.46
N MET A 299 5.48 -0.46 25.41
CA MET A 299 5.97 -1.85 25.31
C MET A 299 6.97 -2.21 26.42
N LYS A 300 7.78 -1.26 26.90
CA LYS A 300 8.70 -1.49 28.01
C LYS A 300 7.91 -1.74 29.29
N GLU A 301 6.97 -0.85 29.60
CA GLU A 301 6.14 -0.97 30.80
C GLU A 301 5.36 -2.29 30.79
N LEU A 302 4.67 -2.62 29.69
CA LEU A 302 3.95 -3.89 29.53
C LEU A 302 4.87 -5.12 29.65
N GLY A 303 6.15 -4.99 29.28
CA GLY A 303 7.16 -6.05 29.41
C GLY A 303 7.72 -6.19 30.83
N GLU A 304 7.59 -5.19 31.70
CA GLU A 304 8.23 -5.13 33.02
C GLU A 304 7.24 -5.16 34.19
N MET A 305 5.99 -4.70 33.97
CA MET A 305 4.91 -4.70 34.96
C MET A 305 4.56 -6.11 35.45
N ASP A 306 4.07 -6.20 36.68
CA ASP A 306 3.59 -7.47 37.23
C ASP A 306 2.28 -7.94 36.54
N ARG A 307 1.99 -9.23 36.69
CA ARG A 307 0.82 -9.86 36.07
C ARG A 307 -0.50 -9.16 36.47
N PRO A 308 -0.79 -8.90 37.75
CA PRO A 308 -2.03 -8.22 38.13
C PRO A 308 -2.20 -6.85 37.47
N ALA A 309 -1.15 -6.03 37.40
CA ALA A 309 -1.23 -4.70 36.79
C ALA A 309 -1.44 -4.77 35.27
N VAL A 310 -0.75 -5.69 34.56
CA VAL A 310 -0.98 -5.91 33.12
C VAL A 310 -2.43 -6.35 32.88
N ILE A 311 -2.94 -7.32 33.63
CA ILE A 311 -4.31 -7.80 33.47
C ILE A 311 -5.34 -6.69 33.75
N ALA A 312 -5.13 -5.86 34.76
CA ALA A 312 -5.99 -4.70 35.03
C ALA A 312 -5.97 -3.70 33.86
N ASN A 313 -4.80 -3.40 33.32
CA ASN A 313 -4.63 -2.51 32.16
C ASN A 313 -5.33 -3.06 30.90
N LEU A 314 -5.19 -4.35 30.61
CA LEU A 314 -5.84 -4.97 29.45
C LEU A 314 -7.37 -5.03 29.62
N ARG A 315 -7.88 -5.20 30.86
CA ARG A 315 -9.32 -5.15 31.14
C ARG A 315 -9.91 -3.77 30.86
N LEU A 316 -9.20 -2.70 31.22
CA LEU A 316 -9.61 -1.33 30.90
C LEU A 316 -9.89 -1.18 29.40
N LEU A 317 -8.98 -1.68 28.54
CA LEU A 317 -9.18 -1.67 27.08
C LEU A 317 -10.47 -2.39 26.65
N THR A 318 -10.73 -3.59 27.19
CA THR A 318 -11.93 -4.36 26.82
C THR A 318 -13.23 -3.77 27.35
N ASP A 319 -13.21 -3.20 28.54
CA ASP A 319 -14.40 -2.61 29.15
C ASP A 319 -14.78 -1.30 28.44
N GLN A 320 -13.80 -0.50 28.03
CA GLN A 320 -14.05 0.70 27.22
C GLN A 320 -14.49 0.35 25.79
N TYR A 321 -13.99 -0.74 25.22
CA TYR A 321 -14.50 -1.23 23.93
C TYR A 321 -15.97 -1.70 24.03
N GLU A 322 -16.35 -2.33 25.14
CA GLU A 322 -17.75 -2.69 25.41
C GLU A 322 -18.65 -1.45 25.47
N VAL A 323 -18.25 -0.43 26.23
CA VAL A 323 -18.97 0.85 26.31
C VAL A 323 -19.10 1.50 24.92
N TRP A 324 -18.05 1.45 24.10
CA TRP A 324 -18.11 1.97 22.73
C TRP A 324 -19.12 1.20 21.86
N LEU A 325 -19.16 -0.14 21.96
CA LEU A 325 -20.14 -0.97 21.25
C LEU A 325 -21.58 -0.65 21.69
N ASP A 326 -21.82 -0.38 22.97
CA ASP A 326 -23.12 0.07 23.48
C ASP A 326 -23.52 1.43 22.91
N ARG A 327 -22.58 2.38 22.81
CA ARG A 327 -22.83 3.68 22.15
C ARG A 327 -23.19 3.51 20.68
N GLN A 328 -22.49 2.64 19.95
CA GLN A 328 -22.83 2.37 18.54
C GLN A 328 -24.20 1.70 18.40
N ARG A 329 -24.59 0.83 19.33
CA ARG A 329 -25.94 0.26 19.38
C ARG A 329 -27.01 1.35 19.56
N ALA A 330 -26.80 2.28 20.49
CA ALA A 330 -27.73 3.37 20.72
C ALA A 330 -27.93 4.27 19.48
N ARG A 331 -26.88 4.44 18.64
CA ARG A 331 -26.98 5.16 17.37
C ARG A 331 -27.86 4.45 16.33
N ILE A 332 -27.82 3.11 16.31
CA ILE A 332 -28.72 2.32 15.47
C ILE A 332 -30.17 2.56 15.91
N ASP A 333 -30.42 2.51 17.22
CA ASP A 333 -31.76 2.73 17.80
C ASP A 333 -32.26 4.18 17.59
N ALA A 334 -31.35 5.16 17.51
CA ALA A 334 -31.66 6.56 17.23
C ALA A 334 -31.94 6.85 15.74
N GLY A 335 -31.66 5.90 14.83
CA GLY A 335 -31.90 6.05 13.40
C GLY A 335 -30.75 6.66 12.59
N ASP A 336 -29.54 6.79 13.16
CA ASP A 336 -28.35 7.36 12.48
C ASP A 336 -27.94 6.60 11.20
N VAL A 337 -28.39 5.36 11.07
CA VAL A 337 -28.09 4.44 9.96
C VAL A 337 -29.38 3.91 9.32
N ALA A 338 -30.41 4.75 9.23
CA ALA A 338 -31.69 4.41 8.63
C ALA A 338 -31.49 3.76 7.23
N GLY A 339 -32.13 2.61 7.02
CA GLY A 339 -31.99 1.81 5.80
C GLY A 339 -30.78 0.86 5.77
N TYR A 340 -29.93 0.89 6.79
CA TYR A 340 -28.74 0.03 6.93
C TYR A 340 -28.72 -0.77 8.25
N GLU A 341 -29.85 -0.87 8.94
CA GLU A 341 -29.97 -1.46 10.29
C GLU A 341 -29.45 -2.90 10.32
N GLN A 342 -29.75 -3.69 9.29
CA GLN A 342 -29.25 -5.06 9.23
C GLN A 342 -27.71 -5.13 9.21
N ALA A 343 -27.06 -4.35 8.32
CA ALA A 343 -25.61 -4.32 8.22
C ALA A 343 -24.97 -3.81 9.52
N ALA A 344 -25.58 -2.81 10.15
CA ALA A 344 -25.13 -2.26 11.42
C ALA A 344 -25.21 -3.30 12.56
N ASN A 345 -26.33 -4.05 12.64
CA ASN A 345 -26.51 -5.12 13.61
C ASN A 345 -25.51 -6.27 13.43
N GLU A 346 -25.22 -6.64 12.17
CA GLU A 346 -24.19 -7.64 11.84
C GLU A 346 -22.79 -7.15 12.26
N ALA A 347 -22.47 -5.88 12.05
CA ALA A 347 -21.20 -5.28 12.49
C ALA A 347 -21.05 -5.27 14.03
N ILE A 348 -22.10 -4.91 14.77
CA ILE A 348 -22.10 -4.99 16.24
C ILE A 348 -21.91 -6.43 16.73
N THR A 349 -22.56 -7.39 16.09
CA THR A 349 -22.40 -8.83 16.43
C THR A 349 -20.96 -9.28 16.24
N LYS A 350 -20.31 -8.88 15.13
CA LYS A 350 -18.88 -9.15 14.90
C LYS A 350 -18.00 -8.47 15.97
N GLY A 351 -18.29 -7.22 16.33
CA GLY A 351 -17.58 -6.50 17.39
C GLY A 351 -17.68 -7.18 18.76
N ARG A 352 -18.87 -7.68 19.12
CA ARG A 352 -19.08 -8.45 20.36
C ARG A 352 -18.32 -9.78 20.36
N ARG A 353 -18.24 -10.46 19.21
CA ARG A 353 -17.39 -11.66 19.06
C ARG A 353 -15.92 -11.32 19.27
N ALA A 354 -15.43 -10.22 18.70
CA ALA A 354 -14.06 -9.76 18.92
C ALA A 354 -13.79 -9.42 20.40
N LEU A 355 -14.71 -8.72 21.06
CA LEU A 355 -14.63 -8.42 22.50
C LEU A 355 -14.54 -9.71 23.35
N ALA A 356 -15.35 -10.73 23.03
CA ALA A 356 -15.30 -12.01 23.73
C ALA A 356 -13.94 -12.70 23.57
N ARG A 357 -13.36 -12.68 22.36
CA ARG A 357 -12.00 -13.20 22.11
C ARG A 357 -10.92 -12.43 22.86
N LEU A 358 -11.01 -11.10 22.91
CA LEU A 358 -10.10 -10.27 23.71
C LEU A 358 -10.18 -10.60 25.21
N ARG A 359 -11.39 -10.80 25.75
CA ARG A 359 -11.58 -11.22 27.14
C ARG A 359 -11.02 -12.63 27.39
N ALA A 360 -11.18 -13.55 26.44
CA ALA A 360 -10.56 -14.88 26.52
C ALA A 360 -9.02 -14.80 26.54
N ALA A 361 -8.43 -13.93 25.74
CA ALA A 361 -6.99 -13.67 25.75
C ALA A 361 -6.50 -13.20 27.13
N ILE A 362 -7.22 -12.26 27.76
CA ILE A 362 -6.91 -11.79 29.10
C ILE A 362 -7.02 -12.92 30.13
N ALA A 363 -8.03 -13.80 30.01
CA ALA A 363 -8.15 -14.96 30.89
C ALA A 363 -6.96 -15.91 30.77
N VAL A 364 -6.49 -16.18 29.55
CA VAL A 364 -5.29 -17.00 29.29
C VAL A 364 -4.03 -16.36 29.87
N LEU A 365 -3.88 -15.03 29.75
CA LEU A 365 -2.75 -14.32 30.36
C LEU A 365 -2.84 -14.26 31.89
N ALA A 366 -4.04 -14.32 32.45
CA ALA A 366 -4.25 -14.31 33.91
C ALA A 366 -3.94 -15.68 34.55
N ASP A 367 -4.01 -16.77 33.78
CA ASP A 367 -3.72 -18.12 34.26
C ASP A 367 -2.23 -18.28 34.63
N GLU A 368 -1.96 -18.39 35.93
CA GLU A 368 -0.60 -18.56 36.46
C GLU A 368 0.05 -19.90 36.08
N THR A 369 -0.75 -20.90 35.68
CA THR A 369 -0.23 -22.19 35.22
C THR A 369 0.23 -22.16 33.76
N SER A 370 -0.16 -21.12 33.01
CA SER A 370 0.16 -20.95 31.60
C SER A 370 1.42 -20.12 31.39
N PRO A 371 2.32 -20.51 30.46
CA PRO A 371 3.47 -19.70 30.06
C PRO A 371 3.09 -18.50 29.18
N ALA A 372 1.81 -18.32 28.86
CA ALA A 372 1.33 -17.25 27.98
C ALA A 372 1.76 -15.85 28.45
N PHE A 373 1.70 -15.57 29.75
CA PHE A 373 2.09 -14.26 30.28
C PHE A 373 3.59 -13.99 30.12
N ASP A 374 4.44 -14.98 30.37
CA ASP A 374 5.89 -14.86 30.20
C ASP A 374 6.25 -14.59 28.73
N ALA A 375 5.59 -15.29 27.80
CA ALA A 375 5.74 -15.05 26.38
C ALA A 375 5.26 -13.65 25.97
N PHE A 376 4.17 -13.16 26.57
CA PHE A 376 3.65 -11.80 26.36
C PHE A 376 4.65 -10.75 26.82
N GLN A 377 5.24 -10.89 28.02
CA GLN A 377 6.27 -9.97 28.49
C GLN A 377 7.52 -10.00 27.61
N PHE A 378 7.98 -11.19 27.22
CA PHE A 378 9.13 -11.33 26.33
C PHE A 378 8.89 -10.66 24.98
N ALA A 379 7.71 -10.86 24.38
CA ALA A 379 7.33 -10.24 23.11
C ALA A 379 7.30 -8.71 23.20
N ASN A 380 6.77 -8.15 24.29
CA ASN A 380 6.75 -6.70 24.52
C ASN A 380 8.17 -6.14 24.66
N ARG A 381 9.06 -6.78 25.43
CA ARG A 381 10.47 -6.37 25.52
C ARG A 381 11.19 -6.43 24.17
N ALA A 382 10.93 -7.46 23.38
CA ALA A 382 11.52 -7.62 22.06
C ALA A 382 11.03 -6.53 21.09
N MET A 383 9.73 -6.22 21.10
CA MET A 383 9.14 -5.17 20.29
C MET A 383 9.63 -3.77 20.71
N TRP A 384 9.77 -3.52 22.01
CA TRP A 384 10.40 -2.31 22.53
C TRP A 384 11.79 -2.12 21.92
N GLN A 385 12.69 -3.09 22.11
CA GLN A 385 14.06 -3.01 21.59
C GLN A 385 14.07 -2.88 20.06
N GLN A 386 13.19 -3.61 19.37
CA GLN A 386 13.05 -3.52 17.91
C GLN A 386 12.70 -2.10 17.45
N ARG A 387 11.76 -1.43 18.12
CA ARG A 387 11.32 -0.07 17.78
C ARG A 387 12.46 0.93 17.91
N ILE A 388 13.12 0.96 19.08
CA ILE A 388 14.22 1.88 19.36
C ILE A 388 15.39 1.66 18.41
N ARG A 389 15.75 0.39 18.16
CA ARG A 389 16.85 0.04 17.26
C ARG A 389 16.55 0.41 15.81
N SER A 390 15.30 0.24 15.35
CA SER A 390 14.90 0.60 14.00
C SER A 390 15.02 2.11 13.76
N ASP A 391 14.55 2.93 14.71
CA ASP A 391 14.69 4.40 14.60
C ASP A 391 16.15 4.82 14.69
N TYR A 392 16.91 4.25 15.64
CA TYR A 392 18.35 4.50 15.77
C TYR A 392 19.12 4.24 14.46
N VAL A 393 18.88 3.09 13.82
CA VAL A 393 19.52 2.75 12.54
C VAL A 393 19.09 3.72 11.43
N LEU A 394 17.82 4.11 11.38
CA LEU A 394 17.32 5.05 10.38
C LEU A 394 17.96 6.44 10.53
N ARG A 395 18.01 7.00 11.74
CA ARG A 395 18.67 8.28 12.03
C ARG A 395 20.15 8.24 11.70
N ARG A 396 20.84 7.17 12.11
CA ARG A 396 22.26 6.97 11.79
C ARG A 396 22.51 6.95 10.28
N ARG A 397 21.65 6.30 9.48
CA ARG A 397 21.74 6.29 8.01
C ARG A 397 21.54 7.67 7.39
N ARG A 398 20.78 8.57 8.05
CA ARG A 398 20.61 9.97 7.64
C ARG A 398 21.76 10.87 8.06
N GLY A 399 22.77 10.33 8.76
CA GLY A 399 23.88 11.11 9.31
C GLY A 399 23.55 11.83 10.62
N GLU A 400 22.41 11.50 11.24
CA GLU A 400 22.01 12.05 12.54
C GLU A 400 22.67 11.25 13.67
N LEU A 401 23.46 11.93 14.50
CA LEU A 401 24.03 11.33 15.71
C LEU A 401 23.04 11.53 16.86
N SER A 402 22.30 10.48 17.21
CA SER A 402 21.41 10.46 18.38
C SER A 402 21.88 9.39 19.35
N ALA A 403 21.84 9.68 20.65
CA ALA A 403 22.04 8.66 21.66
C ALA A 403 20.82 7.73 21.72
N LEU A 404 21.01 6.46 22.09
CA LEU A 404 19.88 5.53 22.24
C LEU A 404 18.88 6.01 23.30
N ASP A 405 19.36 6.63 24.38
CA ASP A 405 18.52 7.15 25.46
C ASP A 405 17.61 8.30 25.01
N GLU A 406 18.00 9.07 23.98
CA GLU A 406 17.16 10.12 23.39
C GLU A 406 16.03 9.54 22.54
N ILE A 407 16.22 8.33 22.02
CA ILE A 407 15.24 7.61 21.22
C ILE A 407 14.33 6.77 22.11
N ASP A 408 14.86 6.30 23.25
CA ASP A 408 14.17 5.42 24.19
C ASP A 408 13.11 6.11 25.06
N VAL A 409 12.14 6.72 24.37
CA VAL A 409 10.99 7.44 24.95
C VAL A 409 9.68 6.73 24.62
N PRO A 410 8.63 6.86 25.46
CA PRO A 410 7.36 6.15 25.27
C PRO A 410 6.73 6.34 23.89
N GLU A 411 6.82 7.54 23.33
CA GLU A 411 6.25 7.87 22.02
C GLU A 411 6.81 7.01 20.86
N ASN A 412 8.06 6.55 20.97
CA ASN A 412 8.70 5.71 19.96
C ASN A 412 8.39 4.22 20.12
N ARG A 413 8.00 3.78 21.33
CA ARG A 413 7.84 2.37 21.72
C ARG A 413 6.46 2.02 22.29
N SER A 414 5.45 2.85 22.05
CA SER A 414 4.07 2.56 22.44
C SER A 414 3.31 1.85 21.31
N TRP A 415 2.48 0.89 21.70
CA TRP A 415 1.49 0.31 20.80
C TRP A 415 0.45 1.35 20.40
N ARG A 416 -0.06 1.26 19.17
CA ARG A 416 -1.40 1.77 18.88
C ARG A 416 -2.41 0.77 19.46
N PRO A 417 -3.57 1.22 20.00
CA PRO A 417 -4.54 0.32 20.63
C PRO A 417 -4.94 -0.89 19.78
N PHE A 418 -5.14 -0.69 18.47
CA PHE A 418 -5.48 -1.79 17.56
C PHE A 418 -4.36 -2.83 17.41
N GLN A 419 -3.09 -2.43 17.50
CA GLN A 419 -1.94 -3.34 17.38
C GLN A 419 -1.90 -4.27 18.60
N LEU A 420 -2.08 -3.70 19.79
CA LEU A 420 -2.18 -4.48 21.02
C LEU A 420 -3.40 -5.42 20.98
N ALA A 421 -4.57 -4.91 20.56
CA ALA A 421 -5.76 -5.73 20.39
C ALA A 421 -5.53 -6.89 19.40
N PHE A 422 -4.82 -6.65 18.29
CA PHE A 422 -4.50 -7.69 17.31
C PHE A 422 -3.58 -8.78 17.88
N VAL A 423 -2.58 -8.39 18.70
CA VAL A 423 -1.75 -9.35 19.44
C VAL A 423 -2.61 -10.19 20.38
N LEU A 424 -3.52 -9.57 21.14
CA LEU A 424 -4.41 -10.26 22.08
C LEU A 424 -5.34 -11.25 21.38
N LEU A 425 -5.88 -10.92 20.20
CA LEU A 425 -6.75 -11.83 19.45
C LEU A 425 -6.06 -13.16 19.09
N ALA A 426 -4.74 -13.15 18.91
CA ALA A 426 -3.96 -14.36 18.60
C ALA A 426 -3.57 -15.17 19.85
N VAL A 427 -3.67 -14.60 21.06
CA VAL A 427 -3.18 -15.24 22.30
C VAL A 427 -3.85 -16.59 22.59
N PRO A 428 -5.18 -16.74 22.59
CA PRO A 428 -5.83 -18.00 22.96
C PRO A 428 -5.43 -19.15 22.04
N SER A 429 -5.49 -18.91 20.73
CA SER A 429 -5.17 -19.93 19.72
C SER A 429 -3.69 -20.29 19.72
N LEU A 430 -2.79 -19.34 19.94
CA LEU A 430 -1.36 -19.66 20.05
C LEU A 430 -1.03 -20.40 21.34
N ALA A 431 -1.63 -20.01 22.47
CA ALA A 431 -1.44 -20.60 23.80
C ALA A 431 -1.86 -22.07 23.86
N ASP A 432 -2.96 -22.44 23.20
CA ASP A 432 -3.49 -23.80 23.17
C ASP A 432 -3.41 -24.41 21.75
N PRO A 433 -2.53 -25.39 21.51
CA PRO A 433 -2.45 -26.10 20.23
C PRO A 433 -3.73 -26.83 19.83
N THR A 434 -4.63 -27.11 20.78
CA THR A 434 -5.92 -27.78 20.57
C THR A 434 -7.09 -26.82 20.46
N HIS A 435 -6.83 -25.51 20.45
CA HIS A 435 -7.87 -24.49 20.39
C HIS A 435 -8.75 -24.66 19.14
N PRO A 436 -10.10 -24.60 19.24
CA PRO A 436 -11.00 -24.80 18.10
C PRO A 436 -10.73 -23.86 16.91
N GLU A 437 -10.37 -22.61 17.17
CA GLU A 437 -9.96 -21.65 16.13
C GLU A 437 -8.75 -22.11 15.27
N ARG A 438 -8.02 -23.15 15.70
CA ARG A 438 -6.92 -23.78 14.94
C ARG A 438 -7.27 -25.15 14.37
N THR A 439 -7.99 -25.97 15.14
CA THR A 439 -8.13 -27.40 14.84
C THR A 439 -9.49 -27.78 14.28
N ASP A 440 -10.54 -27.01 14.57
CA ASP A 440 -11.89 -27.30 14.12
C ASP A 440 -12.14 -26.64 12.75
N PRO A 441 -12.43 -27.39 11.68
CA PRO A 441 -12.64 -26.82 10.34
C PRO A 441 -13.81 -25.83 10.25
N MET A 442 -14.80 -25.91 11.13
CA MET A 442 -15.95 -25.01 11.16
C MET A 442 -15.70 -23.77 12.02
N GLU A 443 -14.87 -23.88 13.05
CA GLU A 443 -14.52 -22.75 13.93
C GLU A 443 -13.19 -22.08 13.59
N ALA A 444 -12.41 -22.65 12.66
CA ALA A 444 -11.13 -22.10 12.22
C ALA A 444 -11.25 -20.64 11.78
N ILE A 445 -10.31 -19.81 12.25
CA ILE A 445 -10.32 -18.37 11.98
C ILE A 445 -9.01 -17.95 11.30
N ALA A 446 -9.14 -17.08 10.30
CA ALA A 446 -8.06 -16.26 9.80
C ALA A 446 -8.36 -14.80 10.15
N ASP A 447 -7.50 -14.18 10.97
CA ASP A 447 -7.64 -12.78 11.35
C ASP A 447 -7.03 -11.87 10.27
N LEU A 448 -7.85 -10.94 9.75
CA LEU A 448 -7.45 -9.98 8.71
C LEU A 448 -7.20 -8.60 9.33
N LEU A 449 -5.96 -8.12 9.23
CA LEU A 449 -5.59 -6.77 9.67
C LEU A 449 -5.73 -5.76 8.51
N TRP A 450 -6.90 -5.11 8.44
CA TRP A 450 -7.20 -4.10 7.42
C TRP A 450 -7.01 -2.68 7.96
N PHE A 451 -5.92 -2.02 7.57
CA PHE A 451 -5.65 -0.60 7.86
C PHE A 451 -4.98 0.07 6.66
N PRO A 452 -5.07 1.40 6.49
CA PRO A 452 -4.34 2.11 5.44
C PRO A 452 -2.82 1.91 5.50
N THR A 453 -2.13 2.20 4.40
CA THR A 453 -0.66 2.21 4.37
C THR A 453 -0.12 3.24 5.36
N GLY A 454 1.03 2.95 5.98
CA GLY A 454 1.59 3.81 7.03
C GLY A 454 0.89 3.73 8.40
N GLY A 455 -0.24 3.04 8.53
CA GLY A 455 -1.01 2.95 9.79
C GLY A 455 -0.39 2.09 10.90
N GLY A 456 0.80 1.51 10.71
CA GLY A 456 1.48 0.68 11.70
C GLY A 456 1.08 -0.81 11.69
N LYS A 457 0.69 -1.36 10.53
CA LYS A 457 0.35 -2.80 10.40
C LYS A 457 1.52 -3.72 10.73
N THR A 458 2.73 -3.28 10.40
CA THR A 458 3.96 -4.08 10.54
C THR A 458 4.22 -4.47 11.98
N GLU A 459 4.10 -3.52 12.90
CA GLU A 459 4.34 -3.74 14.31
C GLU A 459 3.35 -4.75 14.91
N ALA A 460 2.08 -4.76 14.48
CA ALA A 460 1.07 -5.68 14.98
C ALA A 460 1.41 -7.15 14.66
N TYR A 461 1.71 -7.48 13.40
CA TYR A 461 2.03 -8.87 13.05
C TYR A 461 3.43 -9.29 13.54
N LEU A 462 4.37 -8.35 13.68
CA LEU A 462 5.66 -8.62 14.32
C LEU A 462 5.49 -8.93 15.82
N GLY A 463 4.57 -8.24 16.50
CA GLY A 463 4.19 -8.56 17.88
C GLY A 463 3.61 -9.97 18.02
N VAL A 464 2.71 -10.36 17.12
CA VAL A 464 2.18 -11.74 17.06
C VAL A 464 3.30 -12.75 16.78
N ALA A 465 4.22 -12.46 15.86
CA ALA A 465 5.35 -13.33 15.55
C ALA A 465 6.29 -13.50 16.76
N ALA A 466 6.61 -12.41 17.47
CA ALA A 466 7.42 -12.42 18.68
C ALA A 466 6.78 -13.28 19.77
N TYR A 467 5.47 -13.08 20.00
CA TYR A 467 4.69 -13.86 20.96
C TYR A 467 4.66 -15.35 20.61
N ALA A 468 4.36 -15.69 19.34
CA ALA A 468 4.31 -17.07 18.88
C ALA A 468 5.66 -17.80 19.07
N MET A 469 6.76 -17.14 18.68
CA MET A 469 8.10 -17.70 18.83
C MET A 469 8.53 -17.86 20.30
N ALA A 470 8.22 -16.88 21.15
CA ALA A 470 8.52 -16.94 22.58
C ALA A 470 7.72 -18.04 23.28
N LEU A 471 6.41 -18.09 23.03
CA LEU A 471 5.52 -19.09 23.61
C LEU A 471 5.90 -20.51 23.21
N ARG A 472 6.27 -20.73 21.94
CA ARG A 472 6.69 -22.05 21.45
C ARG A 472 7.91 -22.59 22.20
N ARG A 473 8.82 -21.72 22.67
CA ARG A 473 9.95 -22.12 23.54
C ARG A 473 9.51 -22.62 24.91
N LEU A 474 8.42 -22.06 25.44
CA LEU A 474 7.91 -22.38 26.78
C LEU A 474 6.93 -23.56 26.79
N GLN A 475 6.34 -23.93 25.65
CA GLN A 475 5.37 -25.03 25.54
C GLN A 475 6.00 -26.43 25.65
N GLY A 476 7.32 -26.55 25.52
CA GLY A 476 8.02 -27.83 25.72
C GLY A 476 7.63 -28.91 24.70
N ASP A 477 7.56 -30.16 25.14
CA ASP A 477 7.27 -31.30 24.27
C ASP A 477 5.76 -31.43 23.98
N LEU A 478 5.38 -31.25 22.71
CA LEU A 478 4.01 -31.37 22.22
C LEU A 478 3.76 -32.76 21.61
N GLY A 479 3.93 -33.81 22.42
CA GLY A 479 3.63 -35.19 22.01
C GLY A 479 4.74 -35.87 21.21
N GLY A 480 6.00 -35.68 21.59
CA GLY A 480 7.19 -36.21 20.94
C GLY A 480 7.77 -35.30 19.85
N LEU A 481 7.27 -34.07 19.74
CA LEU A 481 7.70 -33.07 18.77
C LEU A 481 8.48 -31.97 19.47
N ASP A 482 9.63 -31.61 18.90
CA ASP A 482 10.49 -30.55 19.40
C ASP A 482 9.88 -29.17 19.11
N ALA A 483 9.22 -28.57 20.11
CA ALA A 483 8.71 -27.21 19.99
C ALA A 483 9.83 -26.15 20.08
N GLY A 484 11.01 -26.50 20.60
CA GLY A 484 12.12 -25.57 20.84
C GLY A 484 12.79 -25.04 19.57
N ARG A 485 12.62 -25.70 18.42
CA ARG A 485 13.22 -25.29 17.14
C ARG A 485 12.31 -25.55 15.93
N GLY A 486 12.68 -24.99 14.79
CA GLY A 486 11.96 -25.09 13.52
C GLY A 486 11.25 -23.81 13.11
N VAL A 487 10.57 -23.86 11.97
CA VAL A 487 9.85 -22.70 11.42
C VAL A 487 8.59 -22.44 12.24
N ALA A 488 8.49 -21.24 12.83
CA ALA A 488 7.34 -20.80 13.61
C ALA A 488 6.42 -19.83 12.85
N VAL A 489 6.98 -19.00 11.97
CA VAL A 489 6.27 -17.94 11.24
C VAL A 489 6.72 -17.93 9.79
N ILE A 490 5.76 -17.80 8.87
CA ILE A 490 6.01 -17.59 7.44
C ILE A 490 5.39 -16.25 7.04
N MET A 491 6.21 -15.37 6.46
CA MET A 491 5.76 -14.08 5.93
C MET A 491 5.84 -14.11 4.40
N ARG A 492 4.70 -13.93 3.72
CA ARG A 492 4.62 -13.89 2.25
C ARG A 492 4.29 -12.47 1.79
N TYR A 493 5.03 -11.98 0.79
CA TYR A 493 4.82 -10.68 0.16
C TYR A 493 4.67 -10.86 -1.35
N THR A 494 3.90 -9.98 -1.98
CA THR A 494 3.64 -10.03 -3.44
C THR A 494 4.76 -9.43 -4.28
N LEU A 495 5.48 -8.43 -3.76
CA LEU A 495 6.51 -7.69 -4.48
C LEU A 495 7.91 -7.88 -3.86
N ARG A 496 8.91 -8.16 -4.70
CA ARG A 496 10.30 -8.43 -4.25
C ARG A 496 10.92 -7.29 -3.45
N LEU A 497 10.74 -6.04 -3.89
CA LEU A 497 11.31 -4.87 -3.21
C LEU A 497 10.70 -4.72 -1.80
N LEU A 498 9.40 -4.96 -1.67
CA LEU A 498 8.70 -4.93 -0.40
C LEU A 498 9.21 -6.03 0.54
N THR A 499 9.48 -7.23 0.01
CA THR A 499 10.05 -8.35 0.78
C THR A 499 11.34 -7.95 1.48
N ILE A 500 12.28 -7.28 0.79
CA ILE A 500 13.57 -6.88 1.38
C ILE A 500 13.39 -5.81 2.47
N GLN A 501 12.51 -4.83 2.25
CA GLN A 501 12.23 -3.79 3.25
C GLN A 501 11.61 -4.37 4.53
N GLN A 502 10.65 -5.29 4.38
CA GLN A 502 10.01 -5.94 5.53
C GLN A 502 10.96 -6.93 6.23
N PHE A 503 11.84 -7.57 5.47
CA PHE A 503 12.91 -8.42 5.99
C PHE A 503 13.88 -7.65 6.89
N GLN A 504 14.25 -6.41 6.53
CA GLN A 504 15.09 -5.54 7.39
C GLN A 504 14.44 -5.27 8.75
N ARG A 505 13.15 -4.94 8.76
CA ARG A 505 12.40 -4.70 10.01
C ARG A 505 12.30 -5.95 10.87
N ALA A 506 11.94 -7.08 10.26
CA ALA A 506 11.86 -8.35 10.95
C ALA A 506 13.23 -8.81 11.49
N SER A 507 14.32 -8.60 10.74
CA SER A 507 15.69 -8.90 11.21
C SER A 507 16.04 -8.16 12.48
N THR A 508 15.55 -6.93 12.66
CA THR A 508 15.74 -6.15 13.89
C THR A 508 15.01 -6.78 15.07
N LEU A 509 13.80 -7.31 14.86
CA LEU A 509 13.08 -8.07 15.88
C LEU A 509 13.87 -9.32 16.31
N LEU A 510 14.37 -10.11 15.35
CA LEU A 510 15.12 -11.32 15.67
C LEU A 510 16.42 -10.99 16.42
N CYS A 511 17.07 -9.86 16.10
CA CYS A 511 18.19 -9.36 16.89
C CYS A 511 17.78 -9.07 18.34
N ALA A 512 16.66 -8.37 18.55
CA ALA A 512 16.15 -8.07 19.89
C ALA A 512 15.85 -9.35 20.69
N MET A 513 15.14 -10.30 20.08
CA MET A 513 14.82 -11.58 20.71
C MET A 513 16.08 -12.39 21.08
N GLU A 514 17.09 -12.40 20.21
CA GLU A 514 18.34 -13.12 20.48
C GLU A 514 19.17 -12.45 21.58
N VAL A 515 19.18 -11.12 21.66
CA VAL A 515 19.81 -10.39 22.77
C VAL A 515 19.12 -10.72 24.09
N LEU A 516 17.79 -10.65 24.14
CA LEU A 516 17.01 -10.99 25.35
C LEU A 516 17.24 -12.45 25.79
N ARG A 517 17.32 -13.38 24.85
CA ARG A 517 17.62 -14.79 25.14
C ARG A 517 19.01 -14.96 25.78
N ARG A 518 20.03 -14.29 25.23
CA ARG A 518 21.41 -14.34 25.75
C ARG A 518 21.50 -13.70 27.13
N GLU A 519 20.90 -12.54 27.32
CA GLU A 519 20.87 -11.84 28.62
C GLU A 519 20.16 -12.69 29.69
N ALA A 520 19.05 -13.35 29.34
CA ALA A 520 18.35 -14.27 30.23
C ALA A 520 19.25 -15.46 30.60
N ALA A 521 19.93 -16.08 29.62
CA ALA A 521 20.84 -17.20 29.87
C ALA A 521 22.04 -16.79 30.74
N GLU A 522 22.61 -15.60 30.52
CA GLU A 522 23.68 -15.04 31.36
C GLU A 522 23.21 -14.79 32.80
N ALA A 523 21.95 -14.39 32.98
CA ALA A 523 21.31 -14.26 34.29
C ALA A 523 20.87 -15.60 34.91
N GLY A 524 21.05 -16.73 34.22
CA GLY A 524 20.71 -18.08 34.68
C GLY A 524 19.29 -18.56 34.32
N ASP A 525 18.53 -17.79 33.54
CA ASP A 525 17.22 -18.18 33.03
C ASP A 525 17.34 -18.90 31.66
N LEU A 526 17.31 -20.23 31.70
CA LEU A 526 17.49 -21.09 30.52
C LEU A 526 16.17 -21.45 29.81
N ARG A 527 15.02 -20.93 30.25
CA ARG A 527 13.70 -21.33 29.71
C ARG A 527 13.49 -20.99 28.22
N TRP A 528 14.28 -20.06 27.69
CA TRP A 528 14.22 -19.65 26.29
C TRP A 528 15.02 -20.56 25.34
N GLY A 529 15.76 -21.52 25.89
CA GLY A 529 16.54 -22.51 25.16
C GLY A 529 17.85 -21.98 24.57
N ASP A 530 18.65 -22.92 24.07
CA ASP A 530 20.01 -22.65 23.58
C ASP A 530 20.06 -22.27 22.09
N GLU A 531 19.05 -22.69 21.32
CA GLU A 531 18.99 -22.44 19.88
C GLU A 531 18.68 -20.95 19.60
N PRO A 532 19.44 -20.25 18.74
CA PRO A 532 19.17 -18.86 18.38
C PRO A 532 17.84 -18.63 17.66
N PHE A 533 17.24 -17.46 17.88
CA PHE A 533 16.15 -16.97 17.03
C PHE A 533 16.72 -16.51 15.68
N ARG A 534 16.15 -16.94 14.56
CA ARG A 534 16.67 -16.63 13.21
C ARG A 534 15.56 -16.25 12.24
N ILE A 535 15.91 -15.46 11.22
CA ILE A 535 15.05 -15.17 10.07
C ILE A 535 15.73 -15.61 8.77
N GLY A 536 14.96 -16.21 7.87
CA GLY A 536 15.38 -16.57 6.52
C GLY A 536 14.72 -15.71 5.45
N LEU A 537 15.36 -15.61 4.28
CA LEU A 537 14.82 -14.92 3.11
C LEU A 537 14.76 -15.86 1.92
N TRP A 538 13.57 -16.06 1.37
CA TRP A 538 13.37 -16.85 0.16
C TRP A 538 12.77 -15.99 -0.96
N VAL A 539 13.61 -15.57 -1.91
CA VAL A 539 13.26 -14.62 -3.00
C VAL A 539 13.59 -15.15 -4.40
N GLY A 540 13.94 -16.44 -4.50
CA GLY A 540 14.29 -17.12 -5.74
C GLY A 540 15.77 -16.98 -6.14
N ASN A 541 16.26 -17.98 -6.88
CA ASN A 541 17.70 -18.17 -7.14
C ASN A 541 18.35 -17.11 -8.05
N ARG A 542 17.55 -16.25 -8.68
CA ARG A 542 18.06 -15.08 -9.43
C ARG A 542 18.50 -13.95 -8.49
N ALA A 543 17.89 -13.83 -7.31
CA ALA A 543 18.13 -12.74 -6.37
C ALA A 543 19.13 -13.12 -5.28
N THR A 544 19.06 -14.35 -4.78
CA THR A 544 19.97 -14.93 -3.79
C THR A 544 20.51 -16.26 -4.30
N PRO A 545 21.79 -16.60 -4.07
CA PRO A 545 22.33 -17.91 -4.45
C PRO A 545 21.52 -19.05 -3.84
N GLY A 546 21.33 -20.14 -4.60
CA GLY A 546 20.58 -21.31 -4.13
C GLY A 546 21.44 -22.33 -3.38
N ARG A 547 22.77 -22.16 -3.41
CA ARG A 547 23.75 -23.06 -2.78
C ARG A 547 24.88 -22.29 -2.12
N THR A 548 25.47 -22.88 -1.09
CA THR A 548 26.59 -22.29 -0.33
C THR A 548 27.85 -22.06 -1.18
N SER A 549 28.13 -22.95 -2.14
CA SER A 549 29.24 -22.77 -3.08
C SER A 549 29.06 -21.55 -3.99
N GLU A 550 27.84 -21.33 -4.51
CA GLU A 550 27.49 -20.16 -5.31
C GLU A 550 27.59 -18.86 -4.49
N ALA A 551 27.21 -18.92 -3.19
CA ALA A 551 27.37 -17.79 -2.27
C ALA A 551 28.84 -17.46 -2.02
N GLU A 552 29.71 -18.46 -1.85
CA GLU A 552 31.15 -18.25 -1.70
C GLU A 552 31.77 -17.60 -2.95
N ASP A 553 31.39 -18.05 -4.13
CA ASP A 553 31.84 -17.46 -5.39
C ASP A 553 31.36 -16.01 -5.55
N ALA A 554 30.10 -15.72 -5.20
CA ALA A 554 29.55 -14.37 -5.23
C ALA A 554 30.28 -13.42 -4.25
N ILE A 555 30.61 -13.89 -3.05
CA ILE A 555 31.37 -13.10 -2.06
C ILE A 555 32.81 -12.83 -2.52
N ARG A 556 33.49 -13.81 -3.13
CA ARG A 556 34.83 -13.61 -3.71
C ARG A 556 34.82 -12.63 -4.88
N GLN A 557 33.80 -12.69 -5.74
CA GLN A 557 33.60 -11.74 -6.83
C GLN A 557 33.42 -10.30 -6.31
N ALA A 558 32.59 -10.11 -5.29
CA ALA A 558 32.36 -8.79 -4.69
C ALA A 558 33.63 -8.17 -4.07
N LYS A 559 34.60 -9.00 -3.66
CA LYS A 559 35.90 -8.55 -3.13
C LYS A 559 36.96 -8.26 -4.22
N GLY A 560 36.62 -8.48 -5.50
CA GLY A 560 37.53 -8.23 -6.63
C GLY A 560 38.50 -9.37 -6.95
N ASP A 561 38.30 -10.57 -6.37
CA ASP A 561 39.27 -11.68 -6.44
C ASP A 561 39.11 -12.60 -7.68
N SER A 562 38.22 -12.30 -8.66
CA SER A 562 37.93 -13.18 -9.80
C SER A 562 37.93 -12.49 -11.18
N TRP A 563 38.59 -13.13 -12.15
CA TRP A 563 38.74 -12.74 -13.56
C TRP A 563 37.61 -13.24 -14.50
N ASN A 564 36.61 -13.97 -14.00
CA ASN A 564 35.51 -14.51 -14.80
C ASN A 564 34.15 -14.06 -14.24
N ALA A 565 33.67 -12.90 -14.72
CA ALA A 565 32.39 -12.34 -14.33
C ALA A 565 31.23 -13.06 -15.05
N ARG A 566 30.54 -13.97 -14.37
CA ARG A 566 29.16 -14.33 -14.75
C ARG A 566 28.24 -13.21 -14.26
N ARG A 567 27.93 -12.24 -15.12
CA ARG A 567 26.85 -11.27 -14.85
C ARG A 567 25.53 -12.04 -14.65
N GLY A 568 24.93 -11.94 -13.47
CA GLY A 568 23.57 -12.44 -13.21
C GLY A 568 23.37 -13.43 -12.06
N SER A 569 24.42 -13.83 -11.30
CA SER A 569 24.20 -14.57 -10.06
C SER A 569 23.80 -13.61 -8.93
N GLY A 570 22.66 -13.86 -8.29
CA GLY A 570 22.18 -13.05 -7.15
C GLY A 570 23.21 -12.93 -6.02
N THR A 571 23.02 -11.94 -5.13
CA THR A 571 23.94 -11.69 -4.01
C THR A 571 23.40 -12.28 -2.70
N PRO A 572 24.23 -12.94 -1.87
CA PRO A 572 23.82 -13.28 -0.51
C PRO A 572 23.74 -12.04 0.41
N ASP A 573 24.25 -10.88 -0.02
CA ASP A 573 24.26 -9.63 0.75
C ASP A 573 22.92 -8.89 0.64
N GLN A 574 21.94 -9.34 1.43
CA GLN A 574 20.59 -8.77 1.45
C GLN A 574 20.40 -7.71 2.55
N LEU A 575 21.42 -7.53 3.40
CA LEU A 575 21.46 -6.54 4.47
C LEU A 575 22.80 -5.80 4.42
N THR A 576 22.84 -4.65 3.76
CA THR A 576 24.07 -3.85 3.61
C THR A 576 24.51 -3.14 4.90
N VAL A 577 23.63 -3.05 5.89
CA VAL A 577 23.95 -2.53 7.22
C VAL A 577 23.31 -3.37 8.32
N CYS A 578 23.94 -3.32 9.48
CA CYS A 578 23.55 -4.06 10.67
C CYS A 578 22.19 -3.56 11.17
N PRO A 579 21.17 -4.42 11.29
CA PRO A 579 19.85 -4.03 11.79
C PRO A 579 19.86 -3.60 13.27
N TRP A 580 20.93 -3.92 14.02
CA TRP A 580 21.05 -3.57 15.43
C TRP A 580 21.73 -2.22 15.69
N CYS A 581 22.83 -1.93 14.99
CA CYS A 581 23.62 -0.73 15.26
C CYS A 581 23.81 0.19 14.06
N GLY A 582 23.43 -0.22 12.85
CA GLY A 582 23.52 0.59 11.63
C GLY A 582 24.91 0.66 11.01
N GLU A 583 25.89 -0.07 11.54
CA GLU A 583 27.23 -0.22 10.93
C GLU A 583 27.16 -1.08 9.66
N THR A 584 28.09 -0.92 8.72
CA THR A 584 28.18 -1.80 7.54
C THR A 584 28.34 -3.27 7.95
N THR A 585 27.69 -4.18 7.23
CA THR A 585 27.81 -5.63 7.45
C THR A 585 29.00 -6.20 6.69
N ARG A 586 29.44 -7.39 7.13
CA ARG A 586 30.47 -8.18 6.44
C ARG A 586 30.00 -9.61 6.33
N LEU A 587 30.04 -10.16 5.11
CA LEU A 587 29.69 -11.56 4.86
C LEU A 587 30.88 -12.51 5.03
N ARG A 588 30.58 -13.69 5.57
CA ARG A 588 31.50 -14.81 5.68
C ARG A 588 30.77 -16.14 5.46
N VAL A 589 31.29 -16.99 4.60
CA VAL A 589 30.81 -18.36 4.47
C VAL A 589 31.50 -19.23 5.51
N GLU A 590 30.72 -19.96 6.30
CA GLU A 590 31.18 -20.96 7.25
C GLU A 590 30.68 -22.35 6.85
N TRP A 591 31.62 -23.25 6.58
CA TRP A 591 31.34 -24.63 6.20
C TRP A 591 31.18 -25.50 7.45
N ILE A 592 30.09 -26.28 7.54
CA ILE A 592 29.87 -27.23 8.63
C ILE A 592 30.65 -28.51 8.31
N PRO A 593 31.61 -28.95 9.16
CA PRO A 593 32.32 -30.20 8.92
C PRO A 593 31.39 -31.42 9.08
N PRO A 594 31.56 -32.51 8.28
CA PRO A 594 32.53 -32.68 7.22
C PRO A 594 32.07 -32.05 5.89
N LYS A 595 33.01 -31.40 5.18
CA LYS A 595 32.80 -30.73 3.88
C LYS A 595 32.21 -31.63 2.77
N THR A 596 32.18 -32.94 2.97
CA THR A 596 31.63 -33.92 2.03
C THR A 596 30.11 -33.86 1.87
N LEU A 597 29.39 -33.23 2.80
CA LEU A 597 27.93 -33.07 2.74
C LEU A 597 27.49 -31.74 2.10
N GLU A 598 28.42 -30.87 1.70
CA GLU A 598 28.17 -29.50 1.21
C GLU A 598 27.26 -28.65 2.13
N LEU A 599 27.12 -29.02 3.41
CA LEU A 599 26.38 -28.24 4.40
C LEU A 599 27.24 -27.06 4.85
N GLY A 600 26.78 -25.84 4.61
CA GLY A 600 27.49 -24.65 5.04
C GLY A 600 26.56 -23.45 5.06
N ARG A 601 26.79 -22.55 6.00
CA ARG A 601 25.97 -21.37 6.21
C ARG A 601 26.70 -20.13 5.75
N THR A 602 25.97 -19.24 5.09
CA THR A 602 26.48 -17.89 4.85
C THR A 602 26.11 -17.01 6.03
N LEU A 603 27.08 -16.70 6.89
CA LEU A 603 26.90 -15.87 8.06
C LEU A 603 27.14 -14.40 7.74
N THR A 604 26.29 -13.54 8.29
CA THR A 604 26.43 -12.09 8.20
C THR A 604 26.89 -11.55 9.54
N TYR A 605 28.06 -10.91 9.60
CA TYR A 605 28.56 -10.29 10.81
C TYR A 605 28.38 -8.77 10.78
N CYS A 606 28.22 -8.16 11.95
CA CYS A 606 28.32 -6.71 12.09
C CYS A 606 29.77 -6.27 11.87
N GLY A 607 30.01 -5.27 11.02
CA GLY A 607 31.34 -4.73 10.73
C GLY A 607 31.92 -3.82 11.81
N ASP A 608 31.41 -3.88 13.04
CA ASP A 608 31.92 -3.09 14.17
C ASP A 608 33.27 -3.66 14.65
N GLU A 609 34.35 -2.96 14.29
CA GLU A 609 35.73 -3.38 14.59
C GLU A 609 36.08 -3.30 16.07
N TYR A 610 35.34 -2.51 16.85
CA TYR A 610 35.57 -2.34 18.29
C TYR A 610 34.84 -3.40 19.12
N GLY A 611 34.05 -4.28 18.49
CA GLY A 611 33.34 -5.37 19.16
C GLY A 611 32.30 -4.90 20.17
N LYS A 612 31.75 -3.68 20.03
CA LYS A 612 30.71 -3.17 20.94
C LYS A 612 29.38 -3.85 20.64
N CYS A 613 29.04 -4.01 19.37
CA CYS A 613 27.82 -4.68 18.90
C CYS A 613 27.78 -6.16 19.33
N PRO A 614 26.65 -6.64 19.90
CA PRO A 614 26.46 -8.06 20.25
C PRO A 614 26.61 -9.04 19.07
N PHE A 615 26.44 -8.55 17.85
CA PHE A 615 26.50 -9.33 16.60
C PHE A 615 27.82 -9.13 15.83
N SER A 616 28.83 -8.54 16.46
CA SER A 616 30.19 -8.51 15.92
C SER A 616 30.83 -9.90 15.99
N GLU A 617 31.85 -10.13 15.17
CA GLU A 617 32.59 -11.41 15.17
C GLU A 617 33.17 -11.75 16.55
N ALA A 618 33.57 -10.75 17.33
CA ALA A 618 34.10 -10.93 18.67
C ALA A 618 33.07 -11.45 19.68
N LYS A 619 31.79 -11.09 19.53
CA LYS A 619 30.72 -11.40 20.50
C LYS A 619 29.74 -12.48 20.04
N ALA A 620 29.65 -12.76 18.74
CA ALA A 620 28.74 -13.75 18.15
C ALA A 620 29.47 -14.75 17.24
N LYS A 621 30.58 -15.32 17.73
CA LYS A 621 31.42 -16.22 16.93
C LYS A 621 30.63 -17.46 16.47
N GLY A 622 30.65 -17.73 15.16
CA GLY A 622 29.97 -18.88 14.54
C GLY A 622 28.46 -18.68 14.32
N GLU A 623 27.94 -17.48 14.55
CA GLU A 623 26.51 -17.17 14.41
C GLU A 623 26.28 -15.80 13.73
N GLY A 624 26.97 -14.75 14.19
CA GLY A 624 26.81 -13.40 13.65
C GLY A 624 25.42 -12.81 13.92
N LEU A 625 24.88 -12.08 12.94
CA LEU A 625 23.49 -11.64 12.90
C LEU A 625 22.55 -12.85 12.70
N PRO A 626 21.34 -12.83 13.29
CA PRO A 626 20.37 -13.93 13.23
C PRO A 626 19.67 -14.04 11.86
N VAL A 627 20.44 -14.00 10.77
CA VAL A 627 19.97 -13.85 9.40
C VAL A 627 20.56 -14.96 8.54
N VAL A 628 19.69 -15.75 7.91
CA VAL A 628 20.06 -16.93 7.14
C VAL A 628 19.50 -16.83 5.72
N VAL A 629 20.32 -16.35 4.78
CA VAL A 629 19.91 -16.17 3.38
C VAL A 629 20.23 -17.41 2.53
N VAL A 630 21.30 -18.13 2.89
CA VAL A 630 21.74 -19.37 2.24
C VAL A 630 22.19 -20.33 3.34
N ASP A 631 21.54 -21.50 3.42
CA ASP A 631 21.76 -22.60 4.39
C ASP A 631 21.81 -23.94 3.67
#